data_AF-A0A347ADP5-F1
#
_entry.id   AF-A0A347ADP5-F1
#
_cell.length_a   1.000
_cell.length_b   1.000
_cell.length_c   1.000
_cell.angle_alpha   90.00
_cell.angle_beta   90.00
_cell.angle_gamma   90.00
#
_symmetry.space_group_name_H-M   'P 1'
#
loop_
_entity.id
_entity.type
_entity.pdbx_description
1 polymer ?
#
loop_
_entity_poly.entity_id
_entity_poly.type
_entity_poly.pdbx_seq_one_letter_code
_entity_poly.pdbx_strand_id
1 'polypeptide(L)'
;MGKKELLEEIDEITKDNIARAWWMEDFKAENIPEEVLEHIINYKNSSKAFGERMHSRLQDLIDNPDSYTPSYKKRYQNLIKHCSSLTALQAYALNHLLGMDSSRKYQNVPEEANLQFPQDFTPQLGYQVGWHFFVGNCTSDEGKDYGILVSFYRYSLLPPPIARNFGLTDMENQICELQLAVAEAGGEHIQAKPFAVSGTTGVLKTKNQPFEYSIGKNRIKSQNKDELFPLGVQAWGVNQGGEKSVEIEVDLQLSSNKELLLQGNKGCLPCCCSIGTLYYSATNLSLEPGSILKIDGKEIQLCEGKFWHDHQWGNALEPLGNPRCEVMRAANNLTKPSRSRGWDWFMAQFEGDREITMYAPHTDTNLKFYHQTGVQPPNTMDVAVAGQFIDKDHTIIDVKGRLMVDEWVKSKKSSDPHQYFITNTWYPNKWEFQFEDMVPEDIRNFVMTPIVEGGQTGYNASGAQYSEGGVYIKNPNGDLIGKGFAESVYYADSLPNMLNLAGISDTPEMRELVEKPLPSAYLKLKSFLYLAWPSNQKKLKKILKKCVEQGLPTVMIG
;
A
#
# COMPACT_ATOMS: atom_id res chain seq x y z
N MET A 1 15.34 -17.11 32.80
CA MET A 1 14.15 -16.25 33.00
C MET A 1 12.92 -17.11 32.83
N GLY A 2 11.93 -16.94 33.69
CA GLY A 2 10.62 -17.59 33.52
C GLY A 2 9.84 -16.94 32.37
N LYS A 3 8.84 -17.65 31.83
CA LYS A 3 7.97 -17.14 30.75
C LYS A 3 7.36 -15.77 31.07
N LYS A 4 6.90 -15.57 32.31
CA LYS A 4 6.32 -14.31 32.77
C LYS A 4 7.31 -13.15 32.66
N GLU A 5 8.55 -13.35 33.12
CA GLU A 5 9.60 -12.34 33.06
C GLU A 5 9.94 -11.98 31.60
N LEU A 6 10.01 -12.99 30.71
CA LEU A 6 10.26 -12.75 29.28
C LEU A 6 9.13 -11.99 28.58
N LEU A 7 7.87 -12.20 28.99
CA LEU A 7 6.74 -11.42 28.48
C LEU A 7 6.77 -9.97 28.98
N GLU A 8 7.27 -9.74 30.20
CA GLU A 8 7.43 -8.39 30.76
C GLU A 8 8.51 -7.59 30.01
N GLU A 9 9.54 -8.25 29.48
CA GLU A 9 10.62 -7.62 28.69
C GLU A 9 10.20 -7.15 27.28
N ILE A 10 9.04 -7.60 26.77
CA ILE A 10 8.56 -7.17 25.45
C ILE A 10 8.18 -5.68 25.52
N ASP A 11 8.58 -4.92 24.51
CA ASP A 11 8.26 -3.50 24.45
C ASP A 11 6.75 -3.25 24.29
N GLU A 12 6.29 -2.10 24.78
CA GLU A 12 4.86 -1.75 24.82
C GLU A 12 4.23 -1.62 23.42
N ILE A 13 4.99 -1.18 22.41
CA ILE A 13 4.49 -1.08 21.03
C ILE A 13 4.25 -2.47 20.44
N THR A 14 5.17 -3.41 20.67
CA THR A 14 4.99 -4.80 20.25
C THR A 14 3.82 -5.45 20.98
N LYS A 15 3.64 -5.18 22.29
CA LYS A 15 2.46 -5.65 23.05
C LYS A 15 1.15 -5.09 22.48
N ASP A 16 1.06 -3.78 22.22
CA ASP A 16 -0.11 -3.13 21.62
C ASP A 16 -0.44 -3.75 20.25
N ASN A 17 0.55 -3.87 19.35
CA ASN A 17 0.32 -4.46 18.03
C ASN A 17 -0.15 -5.92 18.08
N ILE A 18 0.37 -6.73 19.02
CA ILE A 18 -0.11 -8.11 19.22
C ILE A 18 -1.53 -8.09 19.79
N ALA A 19 -1.84 -7.20 20.73
CA ALA A 19 -3.18 -7.06 21.28
C ALA A 19 -4.22 -6.75 20.19
N ARG A 20 -3.92 -5.80 19.29
CA ARG A 20 -4.80 -5.47 18.15
C ARG A 20 -5.03 -6.66 17.22
N ALA A 21 -3.98 -7.44 16.93
CA ALA A 21 -4.12 -8.66 16.13
C ALA A 21 -5.08 -9.69 16.76
N TRP A 22 -5.23 -9.70 18.09
CA TRP A 22 -6.11 -10.60 18.84
C TRP A 22 -7.44 -9.98 19.27
N TRP A 23 -7.78 -8.80 18.73
CA TRP A 23 -8.99 -8.04 19.06
C TRP A 23 -9.06 -7.68 20.54
N MET A 24 -7.98 -7.05 21.03
CA MET A 24 -7.88 -6.55 22.39
C MET A 24 -7.30 -5.14 22.37
N GLU A 25 -7.77 -4.31 23.29
CA GLU A 25 -7.17 -2.99 23.51
C GLU A 25 -5.84 -3.05 24.24
N ASP A 26 -5.72 -4.00 25.17
CA ASP A 26 -4.53 -4.23 25.98
C ASP A 26 -4.03 -5.66 25.80
N PHE A 27 -2.71 -5.83 25.89
CA PHE A 27 -2.09 -7.15 25.82
C PHE A 27 -2.45 -8.02 27.04
N LYS A 28 -3.14 -9.14 26.79
CA LYS A 28 -3.51 -10.13 27.80
C LYS A 28 -3.01 -11.51 27.37
N ALA A 29 -1.92 -11.96 27.99
CA ALA A 29 -1.24 -13.19 27.58
C ALA A 29 -2.14 -14.43 27.66
N GLU A 30 -3.05 -14.47 28.64
CA GLU A 30 -4.02 -15.55 28.85
C GLU A 30 -5.01 -15.73 27.68
N ASN A 31 -5.18 -14.72 26.83
CA ASN A 31 -6.05 -14.74 25.66
C ASN A 31 -5.30 -15.13 24.36
N ILE A 32 -4.00 -15.40 24.45
CA ILE A 32 -3.14 -15.75 23.32
C ILE A 32 -2.79 -17.23 23.38
N PRO A 33 -2.88 -18.00 22.27
CA PRO A 33 -2.51 -19.41 22.25
C PRO A 33 -1.07 -19.65 22.75
N GLU A 34 -0.87 -20.76 23.47
CA GLU A 34 0.42 -21.10 24.09
C GLU A 34 1.57 -21.13 23.07
N GLU A 35 1.36 -21.76 21.90
CA GLU A 35 2.33 -21.81 20.80
C GLU A 35 2.74 -20.40 20.32
N VAL A 36 1.78 -19.47 20.24
CA VAL A 36 2.04 -18.08 19.84
C VAL A 36 2.85 -17.36 20.91
N LEU A 37 2.57 -17.60 22.20
CA LEU A 37 3.37 -17.03 23.30
C LEU A 37 4.82 -17.53 23.27
N GLU A 38 5.07 -18.79 22.91
CA GLU A 38 6.42 -19.34 22.73
C GLU A 38 7.20 -18.63 21.62
N HIS A 39 6.52 -18.32 20.50
CA HIS A 39 7.10 -17.52 19.42
C HIS A 39 7.36 -16.06 19.83
N ILE A 40 6.42 -15.45 20.55
CA ILE A 40 6.52 -14.06 21.02
C ILE A 40 7.76 -13.85 21.92
N ILE A 41 8.05 -14.77 22.84
CA ILE A 41 9.23 -14.69 23.74
C ILE A 41 10.52 -15.22 23.10
N ASN A 42 10.45 -15.77 21.88
CA ASN A 42 11.61 -16.29 21.20
C ASN A 42 12.59 -15.15 20.86
N TYR A 43 13.90 -15.42 20.94
CA TYR A 43 14.92 -14.44 20.58
C TYR A 43 14.74 -13.87 19.16
N LYS A 44 14.24 -14.66 18.20
CA LYS A 44 13.95 -14.18 16.84
C LYS A 44 12.96 -13.00 16.81
N ASN A 45 12.10 -12.87 17.82
CA ASN A 45 11.14 -11.79 17.95
C ASN A 45 11.64 -10.65 18.87
N SER A 46 12.82 -10.78 19.48
CA SER A 46 13.38 -9.75 20.37
C SER A 46 13.83 -8.50 19.60
N SER A 47 13.76 -7.34 20.25
CA SER A 47 14.20 -6.08 19.65
C SER A 47 15.70 -6.08 19.27
N LYS A 48 16.50 -6.82 20.02
CA LYS A 48 17.92 -7.05 19.70
C LYS A 48 18.09 -7.80 18.37
N ALA A 49 17.32 -8.86 18.13
CA ALA A 49 17.43 -9.62 16.89
C ALA A 49 16.99 -8.80 15.65
N PHE A 50 15.96 -7.97 15.78
CA PHE A 50 15.58 -7.03 14.72
C PHE A 50 16.67 -5.99 14.45
N GLY A 51 17.30 -5.46 15.50
CA GLY A 51 18.46 -4.57 15.40
C GLY A 51 19.63 -5.19 14.63
N GLU A 52 20.03 -6.41 15.00
CA GLU A 52 21.11 -7.16 14.34
C GLU A 52 20.84 -7.43 12.86
N ARG A 53 19.59 -7.81 12.52
CA ARG A 53 19.14 -8.02 11.14
C ARG A 53 19.23 -6.74 10.32
N MET A 54 18.73 -5.63 10.87
CA MET A 54 18.74 -4.34 10.18
C MET A 54 20.16 -3.81 10.01
N HIS A 55 21.02 -3.96 11.03
CA HIS A 55 22.44 -3.66 10.93
C HIS A 55 23.11 -4.45 9.80
N SER A 56 22.90 -5.77 9.75
CA SER A 56 23.43 -6.63 8.69
C SER A 56 22.93 -6.24 7.31
N ARG A 57 21.64 -5.87 7.18
CA ARG A 57 21.07 -5.35 5.93
C ARG A 57 21.76 -4.06 5.47
N LEU A 58 21.95 -3.10 6.36
CA LEU A 58 22.63 -1.83 6.03
C LEU A 58 24.09 -2.06 5.67
N GLN A 59 24.78 -2.95 6.39
CA GLN A 59 26.16 -3.31 6.11
C GLN A 59 26.30 -3.98 4.74
N ASP A 60 25.40 -4.92 4.40
CA ASP A 60 25.34 -5.51 3.06
C ASP A 60 25.16 -4.44 1.97
N LEU A 61 24.29 -3.44 2.21
CA LEU A 61 24.08 -2.33 1.29
C LEU A 61 25.35 -1.51 1.05
N ILE A 62 26.15 -1.26 2.10
CA ILE A 62 27.44 -0.57 2.02
C ILE A 62 28.49 -1.39 1.26
N ASP A 63 28.58 -2.69 1.55
CA ASP A 63 29.67 -3.54 1.07
C ASP A 63 29.47 -3.99 -0.39
N ASN A 64 28.22 -4.06 -0.84
CA ASN A 64 27.87 -4.60 -2.15
C ASN A 64 27.10 -3.60 -3.05
N PRO A 65 27.58 -2.36 -3.26
CA PRO A 65 26.82 -1.33 -3.98
C PRO A 65 26.54 -1.74 -5.44
N ASP A 66 25.34 -1.42 -5.94
CA ASP A 66 25.01 -1.66 -7.35
C ASP A 66 25.83 -0.74 -8.26
N SER A 67 26.22 -1.27 -9.43
CA SER A 67 26.85 -0.49 -10.48
C SER A 67 25.92 0.63 -10.96
N TYR A 68 26.49 1.79 -11.28
CA TYR A 68 25.73 2.95 -11.79
C TYR A 68 24.66 3.49 -10.83
N THR A 69 24.84 3.33 -9.52
CA THR A 69 23.94 3.92 -8.51
C THR A 69 24.67 5.01 -7.71
N PRO A 70 24.04 6.16 -7.44
CA PRO A 70 24.56 7.15 -6.48
C PRO A 70 24.79 6.53 -5.09
N SER A 71 25.85 6.94 -4.40
CA SER A 71 26.18 6.30 -3.12
C SER A 71 25.27 6.77 -1.98
N TYR A 72 24.67 5.80 -1.30
CA TYR A 72 23.93 5.98 -0.04
C TYR A 72 24.79 5.68 1.20
N LYS A 73 26.10 5.49 1.05
CA LYS A 73 26.99 5.00 2.14
C LYS A 73 26.89 5.84 3.42
N LYS A 74 26.91 7.17 3.32
CA LYS A 74 26.78 8.07 4.48
C LYS A 74 25.46 7.86 5.21
N ARG A 75 24.37 7.67 4.47
CA ARG A 75 23.04 7.38 5.04
C ARG A 75 23.08 6.07 5.81
N TYR A 76 23.57 4.99 5.20
CA TYR A 76 23.59 3.68 5.84
C TYR A 76 24.48 3.64 7.08
N GLN A 77 25.65 4.30 7.03
CA GLN A 77 26.52 4.45 8.20
C GLN A 77 25.86 5.22 9.35
N ASN A 78 24.97 6.18 9.04
CA ASN A 78 24.20 6.88 10.06
C ASN A 78 23.08 5.99 10.60
N LEU A 79 22.27 5.38 9.74
CA LEU A 79 21.16 4.49 10.15
C LEU A 79 21.64 3.30 10.99
N ILE A 80 22.85 2.78 10.74
CA ILE A 80 23.48 1.72 11.54
C ILE A 80 23.56 2.09 13.03
N LYS A 81 23.74 3.38 13.36
CA LYS A 81 23.82 3.87 14.75
C LYS A 81 22.52 3.68 15.51
N HIS A 82 21.40 3.52 14.81
CA HIS A 82 20.07 3.30 15.37
C HIS A 82 19.68 1.81 15.43
N CYS A 83 20.57 0.89 15.03
CA CYS A 83 20.24 -0.54 14.90
C CYS A 83 20.67 -1.41 16.10
N SER A 84 20.97 -0.83 17.27
CA SER A 84 21.39 -1.61 18.44
C SER A 84 20.24 -2.47 19.02
N SER A 85 19.02 -1.94 18.98
CA SER A 85 17.79 -2.60 19.37
C SER A 85 16.63 -1.90 18.65
N LEU A 86 15.77 -2.66 17.97
CA LEU A 86 14.66 -2.15 17.19
C LEU A 86 13.42 -2.99 17.46
N THR A 87 12.26 -2.39 17.72
CA THR A 87 11.00 -3.13 17.66
C THR A 87 10.73 -3.60 16.23
N ALA A 88 9.80 -4.54 16.03
CA ALA A 88 9.39 -4.97 14.70
C ALA A 88 8.90 -3.79 13.84
N LEU A 89 8.15 -2.86 14.45
CA LEU A 89 7.65 -1.65 13.81
C LEU A 89 8.78 -0.68 13.44
N GLN A 90 9.75 -0.47 14.32
CA GLN A 90 10.90 0.40 14.02
C GLN A 90 11.74 -0.16 12.87
N ALA A 91 11.99 -1.48 12.86
CA ALA A 91 12.72 -2.14 11.78
C ALA A 91 11.96 -2.06 10.44
N TYR A 92 10.62 -2.13 10.48
CA TYR A 92 9.76 -1.90 9.32
C TYR A 92 9.85 -0.45 8.82
N ALA A 93 9.63 0.54 9.69
CA ALA A 93 9.73 1.96 9.34
C ALA A 93 11.10 2.34 8.77
N LEU A 94 12.20 1.81 9.36
CA LEU A 94 13.56 2.06 8.89
C LEU A 94 13.78 1.56 7.44
N ASN A 95 13.12 0.46 7.04
CA ASN A 95 13.19 -0.02 5.66
C ASN A 95 12.69 1.01 4.63
N HIS A 96 11.75 1.89 5.00
CA HIS A 96 11.26 2.97 4.13
C HIS A 96 12.27 4.12 3.97
N LEU A 97 13.32 4.18 4.81
CA LEU A 97 14.37 5.20 4.78
C LEU A 97 15.60 4.80 3.94
N LEU A 98 15.67 3.56 3.45
CA LEU A 98 16.84 3.01 2.75
C LEU A 98 17.11 3.67 1.38
N GLY A 99 16.10 4.34 0.79
CA GLY A 99 16.20 4.91 -0.54
C GLY A 99 16.13 3.85 -1.65
N MET A 100 16.68 4.17 -2.83
CA MET A 100 16.46 3.37 -4.04
C MET A 100 17.11 1.97 -3.99
N ASP A 101 18.09 1.73 -3.12
CA ASP A 101 18.67 0.38 -2.98
C ASP A 101 17.84 -0.56 -2.08
N SER A 102 16.72 -0.05 -1.53
CA SER A 102 15.77 -0.82 -0.70
C SER A 102 15.38 -2.15 -1.36
N SER A 103 15.07 -2.13 -2.66
CA SER A 103 14.60 -3.29 -3.42
C SER A 103 15.67 -4.34 -3.72
N ARG A 104 16.92 -4.18 -3.27
CA ARG A 104 18.04 -5.05 -3.66
C ARG A 104 17.97 -6.46 -3.03
N LYS A 105 18.12 -7.50 -3.86
CA LYS A 105 18.18 -8.96 -3.56
C LYS A 105 16.84 -9.65 -3.28
N TYR A 106 15.71 -8.94 -3.36
CA TYR A 106 14.38 -9.58 -3.39
C TYR A 106 14.18 -10.38 -4.69
N GLN A 107 13.20 -11.28 -4.68
CA GLN A 107 12.82 -12.07 -5.85
C GLN A 107 12.58 -11.17 -7.05
N ASN A 108 13.14 -11.53 -8.21
CA ASN A 108 12.97 -10.75 -9.43
C ASN A 108 11.50 -10.80 -9.89
N VAL A 109 10.95 -9.63 -10.22
CA VAL A 109 9.68 -9.56 -10.95
C VAL A 109 9.93 -10.10 -12.36
N PRO A 110 9.10 -11.03 -12.88
CA PRO A 110 9.26 -11.52 -14.24
C PRO A 110 8.97 -10.39 -15.24
N GLU A 111 9.43 -10.52 -16.48
CA GLU A 111 9.17 -9.51 -17.51
C GLU A 111 7.73 -9.57 -18.07
N GLU A 112 7.02 -10.66 -17.79
CA GLU A 112 5.63 -10.94 -18.16
C GLU A 112 4.97 -11.64 -16.98
N ALA A 113 3.70 -11.33 -16.71
CA ALA A 113 2.95 -11.96 -15.65
C ALA A 113 2.61 -13.43 -16.01
N ASN A 114 2.64 -14.30 -15.00
CA ASN A 114 2.17 -15.68 -15.10
C ASN A 114 1.38 -15.99 -13.83
N LEU A 115 0.21 -15.38 -13.72
CA LEU A 115 -0.69 -15.54 -12.59
C LEU A 115 -1.40 -16.89 -12.66
N GLN A 116 -1.34 -17.66 -11.58
CA GLN A 116 -1.83 -19.04 -11.49
C GLN A 116 -2.78 -19.19 -10.31
N PHE A 117 -4.04 -19.48 -10.59
CA PHE A 117 -5.07 -19.67 -9.56
C PHE A 117 -5.32 -21.17 -9.32
N PRO A 118 -5.48 -21.62 -8.06
CA PRO A 118 -5.61 -20.82 -6.83
C PRO A 118 -4.28 -20.40 -6.16
N GLN A 119 -3.12 -20.78 -6.71
CA GLN A 119 -1.81 -20.55 -6.09
C GLN A 119 -1.56 -19.07 -5.70
N ASP A 120 -1.91 -18.14 -6.58
CA ASP A 120 -1.71 -16.70 -6.43
C ASP A 120 -2.83 -15.99 -5.65
N PHE A 121 -3.70 -16.74 -4.96
CA PHE A 121 -4.51 -16.17 -3.89
C PHE A 121 -3.68 -15.92 -2.63
N THR A 122 -2.61 -16.69 -2.37
CA THR A 122 -1.79 -16.51 -1.17
C THR A 122 -0.73 -15.43 -1.32
N PRO A 123 -0.37 -14.70 -0.24
CA PRO A 123 0.69 -13.69 -0.29
C PRO A 123 2.04 -14.22 -0.80
N GLN A 124 2.68 -13.51 -1.73
CA GLN A 124 3.94 -13.94 -2.36
C GLN A 124 5.17 -13.47 -1.56
N LEU A 125 5.54 -14.27 -0.57
CA LEU A 125 6.52 -13.94 0.49
C LEU A 125 7.97 -13.66 0.03
N GLY A 126 8.32 -13.94 -1.23
CA GLY A 126 9.66 -13.70 -1.79
C GLY A 126 9.90 -12.29 -2.34
N TYR A 127 8.82 -11.55 -2.62
CA TYR A 127 8.88 -10.16 -3.12
C TYR A 127 8.98 -9.16 -1.96
N GLN A 128 9.32 -7.90 -2.25
CA GLN A 128 9.50 -6.88 -1.23
C GLN A 128 8.19 -6.52 -0.52
N VAL A 129 7.10 -6.34 -1.28
CA VAL A 129 5.82 -5.82 -0.82
C VAL A 129 4.65 -6.55 -1.48
N GLY A 130 3.51 -6.63 -0.80
CA GLY A 130 2.23 -6.93 -1.43
C GLY A 130 1.06 -6.69 -0.48
N TRP A 131 -0.16 -6.78 -1.00
CA TRP A 131 -1.37 -6.55 -0.20
C TRP A 131 -2.58 -7.29 -0.74
N HIS A 132 -3.55 -7.56 0.15
CA HIS A 132 -4.95 -7.79 -0.20
C HIS A 132 -5.75 -6.59 0.29
N PHE A 133 -6.41 -5.90 -0.63
CA PHE A 133 -7.10 -4.65 -0.36
C PHE A 133 -8.57 -4.79 -0.76
N PHE A 134 -9.47 -4.62 0.20
CA PHE A 134 -10.91 -4.69 0.03
C PHE A 134 -11.51 -3.33 0.30
N VAL A 135 -12.17 -2.75 -0.71
CA VAL A 135 -12.83 -1.45 -0.59
C VAL A 135 -14.20 -1.50 -1.22
N GLY A 136 -15.15 -0.75 -0.69
CA GLY A 136 -16.50 -0.76 -1.24
C GLY A 136 -17.44 0.21 -0.56
N ASN A 137 -18.65 0.27 -1.12
CA ASN A 137 -19.78 0.95 -0.49
C ASN A 137 -20.87 -0.09 -0.19
N CYS A 138 -21.52 0.06 0.95
CA CYS A 138 -22.64 -0.77 1.37
C CYS A 138 -23.75 0.08 1.96
N THR A 139 -24.96 -0.48 1.99
CA THR A 139 -26.14 0.13 2.58
C THR A 139 -26.60 -0.75 3.74
N SER A 140 -26.96 -0.13 4.87
CA SER A 140 -27.59 -0.85 5.98
C SER A 140 -29.06 -1.16 5.70
N ASP A 141 -29.64 -2.06 6.49
CA ASP A 141 -31.09 -2.31 6.53
C ASP A 141 -31.92 -1.04 6.88
N GLU A 142 -31.33 -0.10 7.60
CA GLU A 142 -31.89 1.24 7.88
C GLU A 142 -31.76 2.22 6.69
N GLY A 143 -31.16 1.80 5.57
CA GLY A 143 -31.00 2.62 4.36
C GLY A 143 -29.83 3.63 4.42
N LYS A 144 -28.88 3.43 5.32
CA LYS A 144 -27.72 4.31 5.50
C LYS A 144 -26.52 3.77 4.73
N ASP A 145 -25.85 4.65 3.98
CA ASP A 145 -24.66 4.31 3.21
C ASP A 145 -23.37 4.36 4.05
N TYR A 146 -22.48 3.41 3.79
CA TYR A 146 -21.14 3.30 4.38
C TYR A 146 -20.09 3.01 3.31
N GLY A 147 -18.91 3.60 3.47
CA GLY A 147 -17.69 3.21 2.77
C GLY A 147 -16.81 2.39 3.71
N ILE A 148 -16.29 1.25 3.25
CA ILE A 148 -15.44 0.37 4.06
C ILE A 148 -14.12 0.10 3.34
N LEU A 149 -13.02 0.15 4.10
CA LEU A 149 -11.68 -0.25 3.69
C LEU A 149 -11.14 -1.30 4.66
N VAL A 150 -10.62 -2.40 4.11
CA VAL A 150 -9.84 -3.41 4.82
C VAL A 150 -8.60 -3.76 4.00
N SER A 151 -7.41 -3.46 4.52
CA SER A 151 -6.14 -3.77 3.85
C SER A 151 -5.28 -4.69 4.70
N PHE A 152 -4.89 -5.83 4.14
CA PHE A 152 -3.86 -6.72 4.66
C PHE A 152 -2.59 -6.46 3.85
N TYR A 153 -1.73 -5.58 4.36
CA TYR A 153 -0.48 -5.22 3.73
C TYR A 153 0.66 -6.06 4.30
N ARG A 154 1.64 -6.42 3.48
CA ARG A 154 2.83 -7.15 3.95
C ARG A 154 4.11 -6.61 3.33
N TYR A 155 5.16 -6.67 4.12
CA TYR A 155 6.52 -6.29 3.75
C TYR A 155 7.51 -7.38 4.18
N SER A 156 8.41 -7.79 3.28
CA SER A 156 9.51 -8.69 3.62
C SER A 156 10.67 -7.90 4.23
N LEU A 157 10.90 -8.07 5.53
CA LEU A 157 11.86 -7.25 6.29
C LEU A 157 13.28 -7.30 5.72
N LEU A 158 13.70 -8.49 5.28
CA LEU A 158 14.98 -8.72 4.61
C LEU A 158 14.77 -9.34 3.24
N PRO A 159 15.71 -9.15 2.30
CA PRO A 159 15.77 -10.00 1.12
C PRO A 159 15.91 -11.49 1.50
N PRO A 160 15.25 -12.43 0.80
CA PRO A 160 15.20 -13.83 1.21
C PRO A 160 16.57 -14.49 1.46
N PRO A 161 17.63 -14.25 0.65
CA PRO A 161 18.95 -14.80 0.94
C PRO A 161 19.55 -14.32 2.27
N ILE A 162 19.30 -13.06 2.67
CA ILE A 162 19.78 -12.51 3.94
C ILE A 162 18.95 -13.07 5.10
N ALA A 163 17.63 -13.16 4.93
CA ALA A 163 16.72 -13.74 5.93
C ALA A 163 17.12 -15.17 6.32
N ARG A 164 17.47 -16.01 5.34
CA ARG A 164 17.92 -17.38 5.58
C ARG A 164 19.20 -17.47 6.42
N ASN A 165 20.11 -16.50 6.31
CA ASN A 165 21.33 -16.47 7.13
C ASN A 165 21.02 -16.25 8.63
N PHE A 166 19.86 -15.68 8.94
CA PHE A 166 19.36 -15.53 10.31
C PHE A 166 18.43 -16.67 10.75
N GLY A 167 18.30 -17.73 9.93
CA GLY A 167 17.43 -18.87 10.21
C GLY A 167 15.94 -18.52 10.18
N LEU A 168 15.55 -17.48 9.45
CA LEU A 168 14.14 -17.13 9.27
C LEU A 168 13.52 -17.96 8.15
N THR A 169 12.32 -18.47 8.39
CA THR A 169 11.43 -18.95 7.33
C THR A 169 10.91 -17.77 6.50
N ASP A 170 10.34 -18.05 5.32
CA ASP A 170 9.73 -17.01 4.49
C ASP A 170 8.60 -16.28 5.21
N MET A 171 7.84 -16.98 6.07
CA MET A 171 6.79 -16.39 6.91
C MET A 171 7.37 -15.54 8.04
N GLU A 172 8.38 -16.05 8.77
CA GLU A 172 9.03 -15.30 9.86
C GLU A 172 9.69 -14.01 9.37
N ASN A 173 10.05 -13.91 8.09
CA ASN A 173 10.64 -12.71 7.49
C ASN A 173 9.61 -11.62 7.12
N GLN A 174 8.30 -11.86 7.28
CA GLN A 174 7.29 -10.86 6.97
C GLN A 174 6.97 -9.96 8.16
N ILE A 175 6.69 -8.70 7.86
CA ILE A 175 5.89 -7.80 8.69
C ILE A 175 4.54 -7.65 7.99
N CYS A 176 3.43 -7.90 8.69
CA CYS A 176 2.09 -7.68 8.14
C CYS A 176 1.38 -6.60 8.93
N GLU A 177 0.73 -5.73 8.20
CA GLU A 177 0.01 -4.56 8.66
C GLU A 177 -1.47 -4.72 8.32
N LEU A 178 -2.33 -4.27 9.24
CA LEU A 178 -3.76 -4.18 9.02
C LEU A 178 -4.19 -2.72 9.02
N GLN A 179 -4.98 -2.36 8.01
CA GLN A 179 -5.71 -1.09 7.95
C GLN A 179 -7.20 -1.37 7.89
N LEU A 180 -7.96 -0.61 8.68
CA LEU A 180 -9.41 -0.67 8.72
C LEU A 180 -9.94 0.76 8.81
N ALA A 181 -10.80 1.14 7.89
CA ALA A 181 -11.48 2.42 7.93
C ALA A 181 -12.94 2.30 7.50
N VAL A 182 -13.79 3.12 8.11
CA VAL A 182 -15.22 3.18 7.81
C VAL A 182 -15.64 4.64 7.69
N ALA A 183 -16.35 4.98 6.62
CA ALA A 183 -17.00 6.26 6.42
C ALA A 183 -18.51 6.09 6.49
N GLU A 184 -19.16 6.74 7.45
CA GLU A 184 -20.62 6.81 7.50
C GLU A 184 -21.10 8.00 6.65
N ALA A 185 -21.98 7.79 5.68
CA ALA A 185 -22.42 8.86 4.77
C ALA A 185 -23.05 10.05 5.53
N GLY A 186 -22.58 11.27 5.24
CA GLY A 186 -22.97 12.49 5.97
C GLY A 186 -22.47 12.57 7.41
N GLY A 187 -21.73 11.57 7.88
CA GLY A 187 -21.08 11.49 9.19
C GLY A 187 -19.56 11.65 9.07
N GLU A 188 -18.82 10.81 9.79
CA GLU A 188 -17.36 10.86 9.83
C GLU A 188 -16.71 9.66 9.13
N HIS A 189 -15.51 9.90 8.59
CA HIS A 189 -14.55 8.85 8.27
C HIS A 189 -13.70 8.56 9.51
N ILE A 190 -13.68 7.28 9.90
CA ILE A 190 -13.00 6.79 11.10
C ILE A 190 -12.03 5.68 10.66
N GLN A 191 -10.74 5.92 10.84
CA GLN A 191 -9.70 4.88 10.67
C GLN A 191 -9.38 4.27 12.04
N ALA A 192 -9.38 2.95 12.15
CA ALA A 192 -8.77 2.29 13.29
C ALA A 192 -7.26 2.55 13.30
N LYS A 193 -6.64 2.57 14.49
CA LYS A 193 -5.18 2.66 14.60
C LYS A 193 -4.54 1.50 13.80
N PRO A 194 -3.74 1.81 12.75
CA PRO A 194 -3.07 0.76 12.01
C PRO A 194 -1.99 0.13 12.89
N PHE A 195 -1.83 -1.18 12.79
CA PHE A 195 -0.83 -1.94 13.53
C PHE A 195 -0.02 -2.83 12.59
N ALA A 196 1.18 -3.22 13.02
CA ALA A 196 2.02 -4.15 12.29
C ALA A 196 2.64 -5.21 13.21
N VAL A 197 2.53 -6.48 12.81
CA VAL A 197 3.11 -7.62 13.55
C VAL A 197 4.09 -8.39 12.67
N SER A 198 5.15 -8.90 13.30
CA SER A 198 6.14 -9.73 12.63
C SER A 198 5.69 -11.19 12.56
N GLY A 199 6.06 -11.90 11.49
CA GLY A 199 5.89 -13.34 11.38
C GLY A 199 6.63 -14.13 12.46
N THR A 200 7.67 -13.56 13.07
CA THR A 200 8.36 -14.16 14.22
C THR A 200 7.49 -14.29 15.46
N THR A 201 6.36 -13.60 15.53
CA THR A 201 5.38 -13.75 16.62
C THR A 201 4.53 -15.02 16.51
N GLY A 202 4.52 -15.68 15.35
CA GLY A 202 3.61 -16.81 15.08
C GLY A 202 2.14 -16.42 14.86
N VAL A 203 1.83 -15.13 14.84
CA VAL A 203 0.46 -14.59 14.66
C VAL A 203 -0.03 -14.71 13.21
N LEU A 204 0.90 -14.78 12.25
CA LEU A 204 0.59 -14.85 10.82
C LEU A 204 0.34 -16.28 10.37
N LYS A 205 -0.77 -16.52 9.67
CA LYS A 205 -1.07 -17.81 9.05
C LYS A 205 -1.52 -17.62 7.61
N THR A 206 -1.07 -18.51 6.73
CA THR A 206 -1.59 -18.57 5.36
C THR A 206 -1.78 -20.03 4.93
N LYS A 207 -2.80 -20.26 4.12
CA LYS A 207 -3.12 -21.54 3.51
C LYS A 207 -3.65 -21.28 2.09
N ASN A 208 -3.32 -22.15 1.15
CA ASN A 208 -3.78 -22.01 -0.24
C ASN A 208 -5.13 -22.70 -0.52
N GLN A 209 -5.41 -23.86 0.11
CA GLN A 209 -6.59 -24.67 -0.22
C GLN A 209 -7.36 -25.17 1.02
N PRO A 210 -8.54 -24.60 1.34
CA PRO A 210 -9.04 -23.33 0.80
C PRO A 210 -8.09 -22.18 1.14
N PHE A 211 -8.19 -21.09 0.39
CA PHE A 211 -7.41 -19.89 0.65
C PHE A 211 -7.77 -19.33 2.04
N GLU A 212 -6.75 -19.10 2.86
CA GLU A 212 -6.86 -18.42 4.15
C GLU A 212 -5.62 -17.54 4.35
N TYR A 213 -5.80 -16.31 4.80
CA TYR A 213 -4.74 -15.44 5.25
C TYR A 213 -5.20 -14.70 6.50
N SER A 214 -4.45 -14.83 7.61
CA SER A 214 -4.81 -14.21 8.87
C SER A 214 -3.65 -13.54 9.59
N ILE A 215 -4.01 -12.49 10.31
CA ILE A 215 -3.20 -11.74 11.26
C ILE A 215 -3.93 -11.82 12.60
N GLY A 216 -3.66 -12.89 13.35
CA GLY A 216 -4.40 -13.21 14.57
C GLY A 216 -5.86 -13.56 14.27
N LYS A 217 -6.80 -12.76 14.76
CA LYS A 217 -8.24 -12.92 14.51
C LYS A 217 -8.71 -12.25 13.21
N ASN A 218 -7.95 -11.29 12.68
CA ASN A 218 -8.24 -10.67 11.39
C ASN A 218 -7.97 -11.69 10.30
N ARG A 219 -8.93 -11.93 9.39
CA ARG A 219 -8.83 -13.02 8.41
C ARG A 219 -9.51 -12.73 7.09
N ILE A 220 -8.91 -13.25 6.03
CA ILE A 220 -9.51 -13.43 4.71
C ILE A 220 -9.61 -14.95 4.50
N LYS A 221 -10.80 -15.46 4.17
CA LYS A 221 -11.01 -16.90 4.03
C LYS A 221 -12.00 -17.25 2.94
N SER A 222 -11.54 -18.01 1.95
CA SER A 222 -12.44 -18.63 0.98
C SER A 222 -13.20 -19.78 1.62
N GLN A 223 -14.46 -19.92 1.26
CA GLN A 223 -15.31 -21.05 1.63
C GLN A 223 -15.06 -22.27 0.71
N ASN A 224 -14.53 -22.04 -0.48
CA ASN A 224 -14.27 -23.05 -1.50
C ASN A 224 -12.78 -23.43 -1.56
N LYS A 225 -12.49 -24.69 -1.91
CA LYS A 225 -11.12 -25.23 -1.90
C LYS A 225 -10.22 -24.60 -2.96
N ASP A 226 -10.72 -24.47 -4.18
CA ASP A 226 -9.94 -24.11 -5.36
C ASP A 226 -10.40 -22.78 -6.00
N GLU A 227 -11.36 -22.10 -5.37
CA GLU A 227 -11.93 -20.82 -5.81
C GLU A 227 -11.74 -19.76 -4.73
N LEU A 228 -11.71 -18.48 -5.12
CA LEU A 228 -11.59 -17.37 -4.17
C LEU A 228 -12.91 -17.06 -3.45
N PHE A 229 -14.03 -17.19 -4.15
CA PHE A 229 -15.36 -16.84 -3.64
C PHE A 229 -16.23 -18.09 -3.44
N PRO A 230 -17.19 -18.10 -2.50
CA PRO A 230 -17.49 -17.04 -1.53
C PRO A 230 -16.34 -16.80 -0.53
N LEU A 231 -16.17 -15.54 -0.12
CA LEU A 231 -15.02 -15.06 0.64
C LEU A 231 -15.48 -14.30 1.90
N GLY A 232 -15.03 -14.74 3.07
CA GLY A 232 -15.20 -14.00 4.32
C GLY A 232 -14.03 -13.06 4.58
N VAL A 233 -14.29 -11.81 4.94
CA VAL A 233 -13.29 -10.82 5.34
C VAL A 233 -13.66 -10.26 6.71
N GLN A 234 -12.77 -10.43 7.69
CA GLN A 234 -12.97 -9.95 9.05
C GLN A 234 -11.80 -9.12 9.53
N ALA A 235 -12.11 -7.96 10.11
CA ALA A 235 -11.13 -7.06 10.67
C ALA A 235 -11.70 -6.31 11.88
N TRP A 236 -10.81 -5.95 12.80
CA TRP A 236 -11.13 -5.18 14.00
C TRP A 236 -10.04 -4.17 14.30
N GLY A 237 -10.43 -3.05 14.89
CA GLY A 237 -9.49 -2.09 15.44
C GLY A 237 -10.18 -0.99 16.22
N VAL A 238 -9.38 -0.08 16.78
CA VAL A 238 -9.87 1.03 17.60
C VAL A 238 -9.27 2.32 17.11
N ASN A 239 -10.11 3.31 16.83
CA ASN A 239 -9.66 4.69 16.66
C ASN A 239 -9.46 5.32 18.04
N GLN A 240 -8.29 5.91 18.28
CA GLN A 240 -7.90 6.52 19.57
C GLN A 240 -7.56 8.01 19.43
N GLY A 241 -7.95 8.64 18.33
CA GLY A 241 -7.57 10.02 18.04
C GLY A 241 -8.67 11.06 18.26
N GLY A 242 -9.90 10.62 18.55
CA GLY A 242 -11.01 11.48 18.95
C GLY A 242 -11.09 11.71 20.47
N GLU A 243 -12.17 12.34 20.91
CA GLU A 243 -12.45 12.55 22.35
C GLU A 243 -12.67 11.22 23.12
N LYS A 244 -13.16 10.20 22.42
CA LYS A 244 -13.34 8.84 22.91
C LYS A 244 -12.75 7.84 21.92
N SER A 245 -12.31 6.71 22.45
CA SER A 245 -11.98 5.54 21.62
C SER A 245 -13.24 5.06 20.90
N VAL A 246 -13.11 4.70 19.62
CA VAL A 246 -14.20 4.13 18.82
C VAL A 246 -13.74 2.80 18.26
N GLU A 247 -14.39 1.73 18.71
CA GLU A 247 -14.17 0.38 18.20
C GLU A 247 -14.87 0.19 16.85
N ILE A 248 -14.19 -0.50 15.93
CA ILE A 248 -14.69 -0.84 14.60
C ILE A 248 -14.46 -2.34 14.38
N GLU A 249 -15.52 -3.05 13.99
CA GLU A 249 -15.46 -4.45 13.55
C GLU A 249 -16.19 -4.59 12.22
N VAL A 250 -15.65 -5.39 11.31
CA VAL A 250 -16.34 -5.81 10.09
C VAL A 250 -16.30 -7.33 9.98
N ASP A 251 -17.41 -7.89 9.52
CA ASP A 251 -17.51 -9.27 9.04
C ASP A 251 -18.28 -9.24 7.71
N LEU A 252 -17.53 -9.27 6.61
CA LEU A 252 -18.07 -9.18 5.27
C LEU A 252 -18.08 -10.56 4.63
N GLN A 253 -19.21 -10.95 4.08
CA GLN A 253 -19.35 -12.12 3.22
C GLN A 253 -19.47 -11.61 1.79
N LEU A 254 -18.46 -11.90 0.96
CA LEU A 254 -18.36 -11.41 -0.40
C LEU A 254 -18.50 -12.55 -1.40
N SER A 255 -19.19 -12.28 -2.50
CA SER A 255 -19.28 -13.19 -3.64
C SER A 255 -18.90 -12.48 -4.93
N SER A 256 -18.47 -13.29 -5.91
CA SER A 256 -18.28 -12.85 -7.27
C SER A 256 -18.73 -13.96 -8.21
N ASN A 257 -19.33 -13.56 -9.33
CA ASN A 257 -19.65 -14.43 -10.45
C ASN A 257 -18.79 -14.10 -11.69
N LYS A 258 -17.74 -13.28 -11.51
CA LYS A 258 -16.87 -12.80 -12.59
C LYS A 258 -15.50 -13.46 -12.55
N GLU A 259 -14.88 -13.57 -13.72
CA GLU A 259 -13.45 -13.84 -13.80
C GLU A 259 -12.63 -12.68 -13.22
N LEU A 260 -11.42 -12.99 -12.76
CA LEU A 260 -10.51 -11.98 -12.22
C LEU A 260 -9.99 -11.07 -13.33
N LEU A 261 -10.00 -9.77 -13.07
CA LEU A 261 -9.42 -8.76 -13.95
C LEU A 261 -7.90 -8.76 -13.79
N LEU A 262 -7.16 -9.04 -14.87
CA LEU A 262 -5.72 -8.87 -14.88
C LEU A 262 -5.37 -7.41 -15.18
N GLN A 263 -4.84 -6.72 -14.18
CA GLN A 263 -4.58 -5.28 -14.23
C GLN A 263 -3.38 -4.91 -15.09
N GLY A 264 -3.35 -3.67 -15.59
CA GLY A 264 -2.25 -3.18 -16.43
C GLY A 264 -2.06 -4.04 -17.69
N ASN A 265 -0.81 -4.40 -18.01
CA ASN A 265 -0.56 -5.31 -19.12
C ASN A 265 -0.64 -6.77 -18.66
N LYS A 266 -1.85 -7.35 -18.73
CA LYS A 266 -2.11 -8.77 -18.40
C LYS A 266 -1.61 -9.18 -17.01
N GLY A 267 -1.69 -8.27 -16.05
CA GLY A 267 -1.26 -8.46 -14.68
C GLY A 267 0.07 -7.80 -14.32
N CYS A 268 0.70 -7.05 -15.22
CA CYS A 268 1.94 -6.33 -14.95
C CYS A 268 1.74 -4.80 -14.87
N LEU A 269 2.31 -4.17 -13.82
CA LEU A 269 2.22 -2.72 -13.61
C LEU A 269 3.48 -2.08 -12.98
N PRO A 270 4.36 -1.49 -13.80
CA PRO A 270 4.91 -2.10 -15.01
C PRO A 270 6.03 -3.09 -14.64
N CYS A 271 6.05 -4.28 -15.24
CA CYS A 271 7.12 -5.26 -15.06
C CYS A 271 8.35 -4.92 -15.92
N CYS A 272 9.28 -4.13 -15.37
CA CYS A 272 10.43 -3.61 -16.12
C CYS A 272 11.73 -3.85 -15.35
N CYS A 273 12.72 -4.48 -15.97
CA CYS A 273 14.04 -4.68 -15.36
C CYS A 273 13.99 -5.31 -13.96
N SER A 274 13.16 -6.35 -13.82
CA SER A 274 12.95 -7.14 -12.60
C SER A 274 12.44 -6.37 -11.38
N ILE A 275 11.84 -5.20 -11.63
CA ILE A 275 11.06 -4.42 -10.66
C ILE A 275 9.66 -4.16 -11.22
N GLY A 276 8.78 -3.57 -10.41
CA GLY A 276 7.37 -3.38 -10.73
C GLY A 276 6.50 -4.31 -9.90
N THR A 277 5.26 -4.48 -10.35
CA THR A 277 4.27 -5.30 -9.63
C THR A 277 3.51 -6.25 -10.55
N LEU A 278 3.05 -7.33 -9.94
CA LEU A 278 2.07 -8.27 -10.46
C LEU A 278 0.73 -7.99 -9.77
N TYR A 279 -0.37 -7.97 -10.52
CA TYR A 279 -1.62 -7.39 -10.04
C TYR A 279 -2.85 -8.00 -10.72
N TYR A 280 -3.84 -8.42 -9.93
CA TYR A 280 -5.20 -8.67 -10.41
C TYR A 280 -6.22 -8.11 -9.43
N SER A 281 -7.46 -7.99 -9.92
CA SER A 281 -8.61 -7.55 -9.14
C SER A 281 -9.77 -8.53 -9.26
N ALA A 282 -10.54 -8.69 -8.20
CA ALA A 282 -11.90 -9.18 -8.28
C ALA A 282 -12.86 -7.98 -8.15
N THR A 283 -13.60 -7.74 -9.23
CA THR A 283 -14.46 -6.56 -9.40
C THR A 283 -15.94 -6.91 -9.19
N ASN A 284 -16.81 -5.91 -9.07
CA ASN A 284 -18.24 -6.07 -8.87
C ASN A 284 -18.65 -7.05 -7.75
N LEU A 285 -17.89 -7.08 -6.65
CA LEU A 285 -18.14 -8.01 -5.56
C LEU A 285 -19.47 -7.66 -4.89
N SER A 286 -20.31 -8.68 -4.72
CA SER A 286 -21.61 -8.51 -4.08
C SER A 286 -21.51 -8.87 -2.60
N LEU A 287 -22.22 -8.11 -1.77
CA LEU A 287 -22.34 -8.38 -0.35
C LEU A 287 -23.41 -9.44 -0.10
N GLU A 288 -23.05 -10.51 0.57
CA GLU A 288 -23.96 -11.61 0.91
C GLU A 288 -24.67 -11.35 2.26
N PRO A 289 -25.89 -11.89 2.45
CA PRO A 289 -26.62 -11.81 3.71
C PRO A 289 -25.81 -12.30 4.91
N GLY A 290 -25.97 -11.61 6.04
CA GLY A 290 -25.22 -11.89 7.28
C GLY A 290 -23.92 -11.11 7.41
N SER A 291 -23.61 -10.23 6.44
CA SER A 291 -22.52 -9.27 6.57
C SER A 291 -22.87 -8.17 7.59
N ILE A 292 -21.95 -7.87 8.49
CA ILE A 292 -22.14 -6.91 9.57
C ILE A 292 -21.01 -5.90 9.67
N LEU A 293 -21.38 -4.71 10.15
CA LEU A 293 -20.48 -3.66 10.61
C LEU A 293 -20.81 -3.38 12.08
N LYS A 294 -19.81 -3.26 12.95
CA LYS A 294 -20.01 -2.73 14.30
C LYS A 294 -19.18 -1.46 14.48
N ILE A 295 -19.83 -0.43 15.02
CA ILE A 295 -19.19 0.82 15.43
C ILE A 295 -19.58 1.09 16.87
N ASP A 296 -18.60 1.16 17.77
CA ASP A 296 -18.79 1.46 19.20
C ASP A 296 -19.88 0.57 19.87
N GLY A 297 -19.81 -0.74 19.57
CA GLY A 297 -20.77 -1.73 20.06
C GLY A 297 -22.15 -1.72 19.38
N LYS A 298 -22.47 -0.74 18.53
CA LYS A 298 -23.68 -0.76 17.69
C LYS A 298 -23.43 -1.69 16.50
N GLU A 299 -24.17 -2.79 16.46
CA GLU A 299 -24.22 -3.66 15.28
C GLU A 299 -25.14 -3.08 14.22
N ILE A 300 -24.66 -3.08 12.98
CA ILE A 300 -25.31 -2.56 11.78
C ILE A 300 -25.35 -3.70 10.78
N GLN A 301 -26.57 -4.13 10.43
CA GLN A 301 -26.80 -5.16 9.43
C GLN A 301 -26.66 -4.54 8.04
N LEU A 302 -25.85 -5.15 7.18
CA LEU A 302 -25.62 -4.68 5.82
C LEU A 302 -26.48 -5.51 4.86
N CYS A 303 -27.31 -4.86 4.07
CA CYS A 303 -28.30 -5.53 3.22
C CYS A 303 -27.92 -5.57 1.73
N GLU A 304 -27.07 -4.63 1.29
CA GLU A 304 -26.53 -4.57 -0.07
C GLU A 304 -25.16 -3.89 -0.06
N GLY A 305 -24.36 -4.14 -1.09
CA GLY A 305 -23.08 -3.47 -1.25
C GLY A 305 -22.32 -3.93 -2.47
N LYS A 306 -21.41 -3.07 -2.92
CA LYS A 306 -20.52 -3.27 -4.04
C LYS A 306 -19.08 -3.04 -3.58
N PHE A 307 -18.28 -4.10 -3.67
CA PHE A 307 -16.89 -4.12 -3.24
C PHE A 307 -15.94 -4.41 -4.40
N TRP A 308 -14.68 -4.12 -4.15
CA TRP A 308 -13.56 -4.33 -5.03
C TRP A 308 -12.44 -4.96 -4.22
N HIS A 309 -11.85 -6.03 -4.73
CA HIS A 309 -10.68 -6.67 -4.14
C HIS A 309 -9.50 -6.52 -5.08
N ASP A 310 -8.41 -5.96 -4.56
CA ASP A 310 -7.11 -5.92 -5.22
C ASP A 310 -6.12 -6.85 -4.54
N HIS A 311 -5.39 -7.63 -5.34
CA HIS A 311 -4.19 -8.32 -4.89
C HIS A 311 -3.01 -7.95 -5.77
N GLN A 312 -2.04 -7.25 -5.17
CA GLN A 312 -0.87 -6.75 -5.87
C GLN A 312 0.39 -7.00 -5.05
N TRP A 313 1.47 -7.36 -5.72
CA TRP A 313 2.77 -7.59 -5.08
C TRP A 313 3.92 -7.32 -6.02
N GLY A 314 5.10 -7.04 -5.46
CA GLY A 314 6.29 -6.84 -6.26
C GLY A 314 7.40 -6.13 -5.51
N ASN A 315 8.17 -5.33 -6.24
CA ASN A 315 9.34 -4.63 -5.73
C ASN A 315 9.35 -3.17 -6.21
N ALA A 316 10.05 -2.31 -5.45
CA ALA A 316 10.35 -0.94 -5.85
C ALA A 316 9.13 -0.02 -6.02
N LEU A 317 7.99 -0.35 -5.39
CA LEU A 317 6.81 0.52 -5.30
C LEU A 317 6.86 1.33 -4.00
N GLU A 318 6.78 0.62 -2.86
CA GLU A 318 6.78 1.22 -1.53
C GLU A 318 7.75 0.46 -0.60
N PRO A 319 8.96 1.00 -0.35
CA PRO A 319 9.56 2.20 -0.94
C PRO A 319 10.01 2.02 -2.40
N LEU A 320 10.24 3.14 -3.08
CA LEU A 320 10.81 3.17 -4.44
C LEU A 320 12.19 2.47 -4.49
N GLY A 321 12.47 1.84 -5.63
CA GLY A 321 13.68 1.03 -5.82
C GLY A 321 14.32 1.16 -7.20
N ASN A 322 15.61 0.84 -7.27
CA ASN A 322 16.41 0.88 -8.50
C ASN A 322 16.06 -0.28 -9.45
N PRO A 323 16.02 -0.04 -10.78
CA PRO A 323 15.90 -1.12 -11.76
C PRO A 323 17.11 -2.05 -11.67
N ARG A 324 16.90 -3.35 -11.89
CA ARG A 324 18.00 -4.34 -11.82
C ARG A 324 18.94 -4.30 -13.02
N CYS A 325 18.50 -3.73 -14.13
CA CYS A 325 19.32 -3.54 -15.33
C CYS A 325 20.34 -2.41 -15.17
N GLU A 326 21.62 -2.70 -15.41
CA GLU A 326 22.70 -1.70 -15.39
C GLU A 326 22.47 -0.55 -16.39
N VAL A 327 22.00 -0.85 -17.61
CA VAL A 327 21.77 0.17 -18.65
C VAL A 327 20.70 1.19 -18.25
N MET A 328 19.68 0.76 -17.49
CA MET A 328 18.65 1.66 -16.97
C MET A 328 19.21 2.53 -15.84
N ARG A 329 20.00 1.95 -14.92
CA ARG A 329 20.65 2.74 -13.86
C ARG A 329 21.65 3.75 -14.43
N ALA A 330 22.42 3.37 -15.44
CA ALA A 330 23.30 4.27 -16.16
C ALA A 330 22.50 5.40 -16.85
N ALA A 331 21.40 5.08 -17.52
CA ALA A 331 20.55 6.09 -18.18
C ALA A 331 19.97 7.07 -17.16
N ASN A 332 19.48 6.57 -16.02
CA ASN A 332 18.91 7.38 -14.94
C ASN A 332 19.91 8.38 -14.33
N ASN A 333 21.22 8.14 -14.42
CA ASN A 333 22.23 9.11 -13.96
C ASN A 333 22.39 10.30 -14.92
N LEU A 334 21.95 10.15 -16.18
CA LEU A 334 22.07 11.17 -17.23
C LEU A 334 20.79 11.99 -17.42
N THR A 335 19.68 11.54 -16.85
CA THR A 335 18.40 12.26 -16.86
C THR A 335 18.19 13.03 -15.56
N LYS A 336 17.27 13.99 -15.59
CA LYS A 336 16.84 14.71 -14.38
C LYS A 336 16.09 13.71 -13.47
N PRO A 337 16.52 13.50 -12.21
CA PRO A 337 15.77 12.64 -11.29
C PRO A 337 14.38 13.23 -11.04
N SER A 338 13.34 12.40 -11.18
CA SER A 338 11.99 12.77 -10.73
C SER A 338 12.01 13.03 -9.22
N ARG A 339 11.24 14.04 -8.80
CA ARG A 339 10.94 14.35 -7.41
C ARG A 339 9.55 13.87 -7.02
N SER A 340 8.67 13.60 -7.98
CA SER A 340 7.33 13.09 -7.71
C SER A 340 7.37 11.63 -7.22
N ARG A 341 6.45 11.33 -6.31
CA ARG A 341 6.12 10.00 -5.79
C ARG A 341 4.63 9.99 -5.46
N GLY A 342 3.97 8.86 -5.67
CA GLY A 342 2.56 8.65 -5.38
C GLY A 342 1.71 8.46 -6.62
N TRP A 343 0.42 8.30 -6.39
CA TRP A 343 -0.60 8.09 -7.39
C TRP A 343 -1.96 8.46 -6.80
N ASP A 344 -2.90 8.71 -7.70
CA ASP A 344 -4.32 8.63 -7.42
C ASP A 344 -4.87 7.36 -8.09
N TRP A 345 -5.68 6.59 -7.38
CA TRP A 345 -6.34 5.38 -7.89
C TRP A 345 -7.84 5.45 -7.61
N PHE A 346 -8.63 4.88 -8.51
CA PHE A 346 -10.08 4.91 -8.41
C PHE A 346 -10.68 3.61 -8.92
N MET A 347 -11.80 3.24 -8.32
CA MET A 347 -12.74 2.29 -8.90
C MET A 347 -14.12 2.94 -9.00
N ALA A 348 -14.77 2.73 -10.14
CA ALA A 348 -16.11 3.19 -10.44
C ALA A 348 -16.99 2.00 -10.78
N GLN A 349 -18.10 1.83 -10.08
CA GLN A 349 -19.11 0.81 -10.37
C GLN A 349 -20.43 1.50 -10.68
N PHE A 350 -20.89 1.34 -11.92
CA PHE A 350 -22.06 1.99 -12.48
C PHE A 350 -23.27 1.05 -12.50
N GLU A 351 -24.45 1.62 -12.68
CA GLU A 351 -25.64 0.83 -12.98
C GLU A 351 -25.46 -0.05 -14.24
N GLY A 352 -25.99 -1.27 -14.17
CA GLY A 352 -25.95 -2.24 -15.27
C GLY A 352 -24.64 -3.02 -15.40
N ASP A 353 -23.95 -3.29 -14.28
CA ASP A 353 -22.71 -4.10 -14.21
C ASP A 353 -21.56 -3.58 -15.08
N ARG A 354 -21.46 -2.25 -15.20
CA ARG A 354 -20.38 -1.55 -15.91
C ARG A 354 -19.41 -0.96 -14.91
N GLU A 355 -18.11 -1.01 -15.20
CA GLU A 355 -17.08 -0.61 -14.25
C GLU A 355 -15.91 0.10 -14.94
N ILE A 356 -15.22 0.99 -14.23
CA ILE A 356 -13.96 1.57 -14.67
C ILE A 356 -12.97 1.56 -13.50
N THR A 357 -11.79 0.98 -13.69
CA THR A 357 -10.63 1.19 -12.80
C THR A 357 -9.71 2.23 -13.42
N MET A 358 -9.18 3.15 -12.63
CA MET A 358 -8.44 4.31 -13.11
C MET A 358 -7.23 4.59 -12.22
N TYR A 359 -6.16 5.09 -12.81
CA TYR A 359 -5.00 5.55 -12.06
C TYR A 359 -4.32 6.75 -12.73
N ALA A 360 -3.76 7.62 -11.90
CA ALA A 360 -2.99 8.79 -12.30
C ALA A 360 -1.70 8.86 -11.44
N PRO A 361 -0.54 8.43 -11.93
CA PRO A 361 0.70 8.51 -11.18
C PRO A 361 1.16 9.97 -11.03
N HIS A 362 1.76 10.30 -9.89
CA HIS A 362 2.27 11.65 -9.64
C HIS A 362 3.43 12.00 -10.58
N THR A 363 3.43 13.23 -11.09
CA THR A 363 4.43 13.71 -12.05
C THR A 363 5.10 15.00 -11.58
N ASP A 364 6.31 15.24 -12.08
CA ASP A 364 7.07 16.46 -11.76
C ASP A 364 6.34 17.76 -12.23
N THR A 365 5.41 17.67 -13.18
CA THR A 365 4.61 18.83 -13.64
C THR A 365 3.61 19.30 -12.59
N ASN A 366 3.23 18.41 -11.67
CA ASN A 366 2.20 18.65 -10.65
C ASN A 366 2.77 18.84 -9.24
N LEU A 367 4.09 19.01 -9.09
CA LEU A 367 4.74 19.19 -7.77
C LEU A 367 4.14 20.32 -6.91
N LYS A 368 3.54 21.33 -7.54
CA LYS A 368 2.86 22.44 -6.83
C LYS A 368 1.58 22.04 -6.08
N PHE A 369 1.06 20.83 -6.32
CA PHE A 369 -0.13 20.29 -5.66
C PHE A 369 0.19 19.31 -4.53
N TYR A 370 1.43 18.80 -4.49
CA TYR A 370 1.87 17.87 -3.45
C TYR A 370 2.53 18.60 -2.28
N HIS A 371 2.44 18.03 -1.09
CA HIS A 371 2.96 18.55 0.19
C HIS A 371 2.42 19.95 0.56
N GLN A 372 1.20 20.26 0.14
CA GLN A 372 0.60 21.58 0.38
C GLN A 372 -0.10 21.61 1.75
N THR A 373 0.38 22.46 2.66
CA THR A 373 -0.15 22.60 4.03
C THR A 373 -0.67 24.01 4.34
N GLY A 374 -0.64 24.91 3.35
CA GLY A 374 -1.01 26.31 3.47
C GLY A 374 -2.44 26.57 3.94
N VAL A 375 -2.75 27.84 4.19
CA VAL A 375 -4.10 28.26 4.64
C VAL A 375 -5.14 28.09 3.53
N GLN A 376 -4.76 28.40 2.28
CA GLN A 376 -5.62 28.27 1.12
C GLN A 376 -5.46 26.89 0.47
N PRO A 377 -6.54 26.31 -0.08
CA PRO A 377 -6.43 25.10 -0.89
C PRO A 377 -5.61 25.37 -2.16
N PRO A 378 -5.02 24.32 -2.76
CA PRO A 378 -4.43 24.43 -4.09
C PRO A 378 -5.45 24.88 -5.15
N ASN A 379 -4.94 25.36 -6.29
CA ASN A 379 -5.77 25.67 -7.46
C ASN A 379 -6.28 24.37 -8.13
N THR A 380 -6.99 24.50 -9.25
CA THR A 380 -7.37 23.36 -10.09
C THR A 380 -6.15 22.61 -10.62
N MET A 381 -6.14 21.30 -10.40
CA MET A 381 -5.19 20.36 -10.97
C MET A 381 -5.83 19.63 -12.15
N ASP A 382 -5.09 19.46 -13.24
CA ASP A 382 -5.51 18.74 -14.45
C ASP A 382 -4.44 17.70 -14.77
N VAL A 383 -4.82 16.43 -14.76
CA VAL A 383 -3.90 15.30 -14.94
C VAL A 383 -4.44 14.32 -15.97
N ALA A 384 -3.54 13.70 -16.73
CA ALA A 384 -3.90 12.56 -17.56
C ALA A 384 -4.23 11.36 -16.66
N VAL A 385 -5.30 10.65 -17.00
CA VAL A 385 -5.71 9.42 -16.33
C VAL A 385 -5.77 8.28 -17.35
N ALA A 386 -5.37 7.09 -16.91
CA ALA A 386 -5.49 5.86 -17.69
C ALA A 386 -6.25 4.81 -16.86
N GLY A 387 -6.80 3.81 -17.52
CA GLY A 387 -7.60 2.81 -16.84
C GLY A 387 -8.08 1.69 -17.75
N GLN A 388 -9.00 0.90 -17.23
CA GLN A 388 -9.71 -0.14 -17.98
C GLN A 388 -11.21 -0.03 -17.72
N PHE A 389 -11.99 0.02 -18.80
CA PHE A 389 -13.44 -0.07 -18.79
C PHE A 389 -13.86 -1.53 -18.96
N ILE A 390 -14.81 -1.97 -18.15
CA ILE A 390 -15.40 -3.29 -18.17
C ILE A 390 -16.88 -3.12 -18.48
N ASP A 391 -17.33 -3.65 -19.62
CA ASP A 391 -18.74 -3.60 -19.97
C ASP A 391 -19.56 -4.70 -19.26
N LYS A 392 -20.88 -4.64 -19.45
CA LYS A 392 -21.83 -5.60 -18.89
C LYS A 392 -21.59 -7.05 -19.34
N ASP A 393 -20.93 -7.24 -20.48
CA ASP A 393 -20.60 -8.54 -21.08
C ASP A 393 -19.16 -8.96 -20.70
N HIS A 394 -18.54 -8.21 -19.78
CA HIS A 394 -17.18 -8.39 -19.25
C HIS A 394 -16.06 -8.21 -20.28
N THR A 395 -16.33 -7.50 -21.37
CA THR A 395 -15.31 -7.05 -22.30
C THR A 395 -14.47 -5.95 -21.66
N ILE A 396 -13.16 -6.11 -21.73
CA ILE A 396 -12.19 -5.15 -21.16
C ILE A 396 -11.63 -4.27 -22.28
N ILE A 397 -11.66 -2.95 -22.06
CA ILE A 397 -11.14 -1.94 -22.99
C ILE A 397 -10.22 -1.00 -22.22
N ASP A 398 -8.98 -0.83 -22.69
CA ASP A 398 -8.08 0.19 -22.13
C ASP A 398 -8.61 1.59 -22.45
N VAL A 399 -8.67 2.46 -21.44
CA VAL A 399 -9.22 3.81 -21.56
C VAL A 399 -8.21 4.88 -21.16
N LYS A 400 -8.38 6.06 -21.75
CA LYS A 400 -7.61 7.26 -21.44
C LYS A 400 -8.54 8.45 -21.31
N GLY A 401 -8.16 9.38 -20.46
CA GLY A 401 -8.93 10.57 -20.22
C GLY A 401 -8.15 11.64 -19.48
N ARG A 402 -8.90 12.60 -18.96
CA ARG A 402 -8.42 13.62 -18.04
C ARG A 402 -9.16 13.54 -16.72
N LEU A 403 -8.45 13.87 -15.66
CA LEU A 403 -8.95 14.04 -14.31
C LEU A 403 -8.71 15.50 -13.91
N MET A 404 -9.77 16.21 -13.52
CA MET A 404 -9.67 17.51 -12.88
C MET A 404 -9.99 17.40 -11.39
N VAL A 405 -9.21 18.12 -10.57
CA VAL A 405 -9.44 18.28 -9.12
C VAL A 405 -9.46 19.77 -8.81
N ASP A 406 -10.61 20.28 -8.41
CA ASP A 406 -10.82 21.69 -8.06
C ASP A 406 -11.25 21.90 -6.60
N GLU A 407 -11.74 20.85 -5.93
CA GLU A 407 -12.07 20.87 -4.51
C GLU A 407 -11.11 20.02 -3.69
N TRP A 408 -10.72 20.56 -2.53
CA TRP A 408 -9.69 20.01 -1.66
C TRP A 408 -10.16 20.00 -0.22
N VAL A 409 -9.70 19.01 0.55
CA VAL A 409 -9.97 18.88 1.98
C VAL A 409 -8.68 18.78 2.76
N LYS A 410 -8.65 19.34 3.98
CA LYS A 410 -7.46 19.36 4.81
C LYS A 410 -7.45 18.19 5.78
N SER A 411 -6.38 17.39 5.76
CA SER A 411 -6.14 16.32 6.71
C SER A 411 -5.90 16.87 8.12
N LYS A 412 -6.94 16.87 8.95
CA LYS A 412 -6.90 17.40 10.33
C LYS A 412 -7.07 16.33 11.41
N LYS A 413 -7.18 15.06 11.02
CA LYS A 413 -7.45 13.95 11.93
C LYS A 413 -6.31 12.93 11.92
N SER A 414 -6.22 12.16 12.99
CA SER A 414 -5.38 10.98 13.12
C SER A 414 -6.09 9.94 13.96
N SER A 415 -5.85 8.65 13.73
CA SER A 415 -6.36 7.56 14.56
C SER A 415 -5.57 7.42 15.87
N ASP A 416 -4.35 7.96 15.93
CA ASP A 416 -3.50 8.05 17.12
C ASP A 416 -2.50 9.21 16.88
N PRO A 417 -2.80 10.44 17.34
CA PRO A 417 -1.97 11.61 17.08
C PRO A 417 -0.61 11.57 17.78
N HIS A 418 -0.40 10.68 18.75
CA HIS A 418 0.90 10.50 19.41
C HIS A 418 1.86 9.70 18.53
N GLN A 419 1.34 8.73 17.78
CA GLN A 419 2.14 7.87 16.90
C GLN A 419 2.15 8.36 15.44
N TYR A 420 1.02 8.86 14.96
CA TYR A 420 0.81 9.34 13.59
C TYR A 420 0.42 10.82 13.62
N PHE A 421 1.41 11.69 13.38
CA PHE A 421 1.25 13.14 13.43
C PHE A 421 0.34 13.66 12.32
N ILE A 422 -0.55 14.57 12.69
CA ILE A 422 -1.44 15.28 11.77
C ILE A 422 -0.61 16.17 10.85
N THR A 423 -0.66 15.89 9.55
CA THR A 423 0.17 16.58 8.54
C THR A 423 -0.38 17.93 8.11
N ASN A 424 -1.67 18.20 8.33
CA ASN A 424 -2.37 19.39 7.82
C ASN A 424 -2.27 19.54 6.29
N THR A 425 -2.16 18.43 5.56
CA THR A 425 -2.03 18.43 4.09
C THR A 425 -3.39 18.59 3.41
N TRP A 426 -3.42 19.29 2.27
CA TRP A 426 -4.55 19.31 1.35
C TRP A 426 -4.57 18.06 0.46
N TYR A 427 -5.70 17.35 0.47
CA TYR A 427 -5.98 16.21 -0.39
C TYR A 427 -7.12 16.52 -1.37
N PRO A 428 -7.12 15.91 -2.56
CA PRO A 428 -8.28 15.94 -3.46
C PRO A 428 -9.56 15.51 -2.73
N ASN A 429 -10.66 16.22 -2.98
CA ASN A 429 -11.96 15.93 -2.36
C ASN A 429 -13.12 15.92 -3.38
N LYS A 430 -12.79 16.02 -4.67
CA LYS A 430 -13.71 15.90 -5.80
C LYS A 430 -12.90 15.63 -7.04
N TRP A 431 -13.38 14.71 -7.87
CA TRP A 431 -12.66 14.26 -9.05
C TRP A 431 -13.61 14.28 -10.25
N GLU A 432 -13.31 15.11 -11.24
CA GLU A 432 -14.09 15.19 -12.48
C GLU A 432 -13.35 14.47 -13.59
N PHE A 433 -13.99 13.45 -14.15
CA PHE A 433 -13.43 12.62 -15.22
C PHE A 433 -14.02 12.97 -16.57
N GLN A 434 -13.16 12.93 -17.59
CA GLN A 434 -13.52 13.05 -18.99
C GLN A 434 -12.72 12.03 -19.80
N PHE A 435 -13.40 11.02 -20.34
CA PHE A 435 -12.79 9.96 -21.15
C PHE A 435 -12.94 10.19 -22.65
N GLU A 436 -12.12 9.49 -23.42
CA GLU A 436 -12.21 9.40 -24.88
C GLU A 436 -13.38 8.50 -25.33
N ASP A 437 -13.63 8.43 -26.65
CA ASP A 437 -14.87 7.88 -27.22
C ASP A 437 -15.11 6.37 -27.02
N MET A 438 -14.11 5.62 -26.56
CA MET A 438 -14.27 4.20 -26.24
C MET A 438 -15.11 3.96 -24.99
N VAL A 439 -15.28 4.98 -24.14
CA VAL A 439 -16.22 4.94 -23.01
C VAL A 439 -17.61 5.38 -23.49
N PRO A 440 -18.67 4.62 -23.18
CA PRO A 440 -20.05 4.98 -23.53
C PRO A 440 -20.41 6.40 -23.08
N GLU A 441 -21.16 7.14 -23.91
CA GLU A 441 -21.44 8.57 -23.71
C GLU A 441 -22.06 8.89 -22.34
N ASP A 442 -22.93 8.00 -21.83
CA ASP A 442 -23.64 8.17 -20.56
C ASP A 442 -22.73 8.08 -19.32
N ILE A 443 -21.54 7.48 -19.45
CA ILE A 443 -20.53 7.35 -18.38
C ILE A 443 -19.17 7.90 -18.80
N ARG A 444 -19.08 8.62 -19.93
CA ARG A 444 -17.83 9.22 -20.45
C ARG A 444 -17.36 10.39 -19.61
N ASN A 445 -18.31 11.10 -19.00
CA ASN A 445 -18.05 12.21 -18.11
C ASN A 445 -18.80 11.96 -16.79
N PHE A 446 -18.10 12.02 -15.67
CA PHE A 446 -18.72 11.89 -14.36
C PHE A 446 -17.87 12.57 -13.30
N VAL A 447 -18.50 12.83 -12.15
CA VAL A 447 -17.87 13.41 -10.97
C VAL A 447 -17.94 12.41 -9.83
N MET A 448 -16.82 12.19 -9.16
CA MET A 448 -16.77 11.48 -7.88
C MET A 448 -16.75 12.48 -6.73
N THR A 449 -17.67 12.31 -5.79
CA THR A 449 -17.74 13.12 -4.56
C THR A 449 -17.72 12.21 -3.33
N PRO A 450 -16.88 12.47 -2.32
CA PRO A 450 -16.86 11.73 -1.06
C PRO A 450 -18.24 11.64 -0.40
N ILE A 451 -18.50 10.52 0.28
CA ILE A 451 -19.73 10.35 1.05
C ILE A 451 -19.70 11.12 2.39
N VAL A 452 -18.56 11.69 2.76
CA VAL A 452 -18.34 12.52 3.97
C VAL A 452 -17.68 13.85 3.62
N GLU A 453 -17.90 14.88 4.43
CA GLU A 453 -17.33 16.23 4.20
C GLU A 453 -15.94 16.43 4.83
N GLY A 454 -15.62 15.68 5.90
CA GLY A 454 -14.41 15.88 6.71
C GLY A 454 -13.10 15.34 6.12
N GLY A 455 -13.14 14.83 4.88
CA GLY A 455 -12.04 14.11 4.25
C GLY A 455 -11.92 12.67 4.76
N GLN A 456 -11.21 11.83 3.99
CA GLN A 456 -11.13 10.39 4.21
C GLN A 456 -9.68 9.96 4.43
N THR A 457 -8.95 10.69 5.28
CA THR A 457 -7.51 10.47 5.48
C THR A 457 -7.20 9.40 6.50
N GLY A 458 -6.17 8.61 6.23
CA GLY A 458 -5.63 7.59 7.12
C GLY A 458 -4.11 7.45 7.01
N TYR A 459 -3.54 6.50 7.76
CA TYR A 459 -2.12 6.21 7.77
C TYR A 459 -1.84 4.72 7.57
N ASN A 460 -0.75 4.42 6.89
CA ASN A 460 -0.10 3.11 6.97
C ASN A 460 0.61 3.00 8.33
N ALA A 461 0.80 1.78 8.84
CA ALA A 461 1.61 1.52 10.03
C ALA A 461 3.08 1.93 9.83
N SER A 462 3.56 2.01 8.59
CA SER A 462 4.88 2.57 8.25
C SER A 462 4.95 4.10 8.39
N GLY A 463 3.81 4.78 8.53
CA GLY A 463 3.69 6.23 8.73
C GLY A 463 3.30 7.05 7.51
N ALA A 464 3.19 6.42 6.33
CA ALA A 464 2.69 7.09 5.14
C ALA A 464 1.23 7.52 5.32
N GLN A 465 0.89 8.77 5.03
CA GLN A 465 -0.48 9.25 5.04
C GLN A 465 -1.12 9.17 3.65
N TYR A 466 -2.38 8.75 3.61
CA TYR A 466 -3.20 8.64 2.41
C TYR A 466 -4.58 9.28 2.63
N SER A 467 -5.35 9.44 1.54
CA SER A 467 -6.79 9.70 1.57
C SER A 467 -7.50 8.62 0.77
N GLU A 468 -8.33 7.82 1.44
CA GLU A 468 -8.98 6.64 0.87
C GLU A 468 -10.40 6.50 1.42
N GLY A 469 -11.39 6.47 0.54
CA GLY A 469 -12.77 6.26 1.01
C GLY A 469 -13.83 6.20 -0.07
N GLY A 470 -15.06 5.95 0.39
CA GLY A 470 -16.25 5.81 -0.45
C GLY A 470 -16.63 7.12 -1.15
N VAL A 471 -17.06 7.02 -2.39
CA VAL A 471 -17.53 8.15 -3.21
C VAL A 471 -18.84 7.82 -3.93
N TYR A 472 -19.68 8.83 -4.11
CA TYR A 472 -20.79 8.81 -5.05
C TYR A 472 -20.32 9.21 -6.44
N ILE A 473 -20.90 8.59 -7.47
CA ILE A 473 -20.60 8.90 -8.87
C ILE A 473 -21.82 9.57 -9.49
N LYS A 474 -21.63 10.79 -9.99
CA LYS A 474 -22.70 11.59 -10.59
C LYS A 474 -22.39 11.93 -12.03
N ASN A 475 -23.42 11.93 -12.88
CA ASN A 475 -23.31 12.45 -14.24
C ASN A 475 -23.23 14.00 -14.23
N PRO A 476 -23.00 14.66 -15.38
CA PRO A 476 -22.97 16.13 -15.46
C PRO A 476 -24.29 16.84 -15.11
N ASN A 477 -25.43 16.12 -15.14
CA ASN A 477 -26.73 16.66 -14.72
C ASN A 477 -26.92 16.59 -13.19
N GLY A 478 -26.01 15.91 -12.47
CA GLY A 478 -26.08 15.70 -11.02
C GLY A 478 -26.80 14.42 -10.59
N ASP A 479 -27.24 13.59 -11.52
CA ASP A 479 -27.90 12.32 -11.21
C ASP A 479 -26.87 11.31 -10.71
N LEU A 480 -27.22 10.55 -9.67
CA LEU A 480 -26.42 9.44 -9.19
C LEU A 480 -26.45 8.31 -10.22
N ILE A 481 -25.29 7.87 -10.69
CA ILE A 481 -25.15 6.82 -11.72
C ILE A 481 -24.27 5.64 -11.25
N GLY A 482 -23.77 5.70 -10.02
CA GLY A 482 -22.92 4.66 -9.45
C GLY A 482 -22.31 5.04 -8.10
N LYS A 483 -21.53 4.11 -7.56
CA LYS A 483 -20.72 4.28 -6.34
C LYS A 483 -19.30 3.81 -6.63
N GLY A 484 -18.32 4.34 -5.89
CA GLY A 484 -16.92 4.05 -6.14
C GLY A 484 -16.03 4.20 -4.91
N PHE A 485 -14.73 4.08 -5.12
CA PHE A 485 -13.72 4.39 -4.12
C PHE A 485 -12.64 5.26 -4.76
N ALA A 486 -12.10 6.19 -3.98
CA ALA A 486 -11.00 7.06 -4.40
C ALA A 486 -9.85 6.93 -3.39
N GLU A 487 -8.64 6.72 -3.91
CA GLU A 487 -7.37 6.68 -3.20
C GLU A 487 -6.46 7.79 -3.74
N SER A 488 -5.85 8.54 -2.83
CA SER A 488 -4.82 9.55 -3.12
C SER A 488 -3.66 9.36 -2.13
N VAL A 489 -2.47 9.00 -2.63
CA VAL A 489 -1.30 8.69 -1.79
C VAL A 489 -0.13 9.62 -2.04
N TYR A 490 0.69 9.87 -1.02
CA TYR A 490 1.86 10.77 -1.08
C TYR A 490 1.56 12.24 -1.45
N TYR A 491 0.38 12.74 -1.10
CA TYR A 491 0.15 14.19 -1.05
C TYR A 491 0.80 14.82 0.18
N ALA A 492 1.00 14.07 1.27
CA ALA A 492 1.61 14.57 2.49
C ALA A 492 3.10 14.26 2.60
N ASP A 493 3.87 15.19 3.17
CA ASP A 493 5.21 14.89 3.68
C ASP A 493 5.07 13.99 4.91
N SER A 494 5.20 12.68 4.69
CA SER A 494 5.09 11.66 5.74
C SER A 494 6.44 11.31 6.38
N LEU A 495 7.53 11.99 5.99
CA LEU A 495 8.85 11.72 6.55
C LEU A 495 8.91 11.90 8.09
N PRO A 496 8.26 12.92 8.70
CA PRO A 496 8.20 13.02 10.16
C PRO A 496 7.65 11.76 10.84
N ASN A 497 6.57 11.19 10.29
CA ASN A 497 5.96 9.98 10.82
C ASN A 497 6.90 8.78 10.66
N MET A 498 7.50 8.60 9.48
CA MET A 498 8.44 7.51 9.24
C MET A 498 9.67 7.57 10.16
N LEU A 499 10.22 8.77 10.40
CA LEU A 499 11.34 8.97 11.34
C LEU A 499 10.92 8.69 12.78
N ASN A 500 9.77 9.23 13.23
CA ASN A 500 9.21 8.98 14.55
C ASN A 500 9.04 7.47 14.82
N LEU A 501 8.40 6.77 13.88
CA LEU A 501 8.15 5.33 13.96
C LEU A 501 9.44 4.49 13.90
N ALA A 502 10.48 4.98 13.24
CA ALA A 502 11.81 4.37 13.24
C ALA A 502 12.63 4.69 14.52
N GLY A 503 12.12 5.52 15.44
CA GLY A 503 12.85 5.96 16.63
C GLY A 503 13.97 6.96 16.32
N ILE A 504 13.84 7.73 15.25
CA ILE A 504 14.82 8.70 14.77
C ILE A 504 14.22 10.10 14.83
N SER A 505 14.99 11.08 15.34
CA SER A 505 14.55 12.47 15.39
C SER A 505 14.49 13.11 14.00
N ASP A 506 13.44 13.90 13.75
CA ASP A 506 13.29 14.71 12.55
C ASP A 506 14.14 15.99 12.64
N THR A 507 15.39 15.92 12.18
CA THR A 507 16.30 17.08 12.11
C THR A 507 16.63 17.44 10.66
N PRO A 508 17.01 18.70 10.37
CA PRO A 508 17.44 19.11 9.04
C PRO A 508 18.55 18.22 8.46
N GLU A 509 19.52 17.82 9.28
CA GLU A 509 20.62 16.95 8.87
C GLU A 509 20.13 15.54 8.51
N MET A 510 19.16 15.01 9.28
CA MET A 510 18.55 13.71 8.99
C MET A 510 17.73 13.76 7.70
N ARG A 511 16.96 14.83 7.50
CA ARG A 511 16.20 15.06 6.26
C ARG A 511 17.11 15.11 5.04
N GLU A 512 18.17 15.92 5.07
CA GLU A 512 19.18 15.98 4.00
C GLU A 512 19.78 14.60 3.72
N LEU A 513 20.03 13.81 4.77
CA LEU A 513 20.64 12.50 4.63
C LEU A 513 19.71 11.45 3.98
N VAL A 514 18.39 11.54 4.21
CA VAL A 514 17.40 10.63 3.60
C VAL A 514 16.89 11.08 2.23
N GLU A 515 17.22 12.30 1.80
CA GLU A 515 16.98 12.76 0.43
C GLU A 515 17.75 11.93 -0.60
N LYS A 516 17.14 11.71 -1.77
CA LYS A 516 17.75 10.96 -2.86
C LYS A 516 19.07 11.63 -3.31
N PRO A 517 20.23 10.97 -3.17
CA PRO A 517 21.51 11.54 -3.59
C PRO A 517 21.57 11.73 -5.10
N LEU A 518 22.19 12.83 -5.51
CA LEU A 518 22.46 13.12 -6.92
C LEU A 518 23.67 12.34 -7.43
N PRO A 519 23.69 11.92 -8.71
CA PRO A 519 24.86 11.30 -9.31
C PRO A 519 26.03 12.29 -9.40
N SER A 520 27.21 11.86 -8.94
CA SER A 520 28.44 12.65 -9.04
C SER A 520 28.88 12.84 -10.49
N ALA A 521 29.72 13.85 -10.76
CA ALA A 521 30.26 14.08 -12.11
C ALA A 521 30.99 12.85 -12.67
N TYR A 522 31.74 12.14 -11.82
CA TYR A 522 32.39 10.89 -12.19
C TYR A 522 31.39 9.79 -12.54
N LEU A 523 30.32 9.64 -11.76
CA LEU A 523 29.27 8.64 -12.03
C LEU A 523 28.52 8.96 -13.34
N LYS A 524 28.25 10.24 -13.61
CA LYS A 524 27.68 10.69 -14.89
C LYS A 524 28.60 10.36 -16.06
N LEU A 525 29.89 10.67 -15.97
CA LEU A 525 30.87 10.33 -17.00
C LEU A 525 30.95 8.82 -17.24
N LYS A 526 31.03 8.01 -16.17
CA LYS A 526 31.04 6.55 -16.27
C LYS A 526 29.77 6.02 -16.96
N SER A 527 28.61 6.57 -16.60
CA SER A 527 27.33 6.20 -17.21
C SER A 527 27.24 6.59 -18.68
N PHE A 528 27.73 7.78 -19.04
CA PHE A 528 27.82 8.26 -20.41
C PHE A 528 28.71 7.36 -21.27
N LEU A 529 29.93 7.05 -20.81
CA LEU A 529 30.85 6.17 -21.54
C LEU A 529 30.28 4.76 -21.71
N TYR A 530 29.63 4.23 -20.68
CA TYR A 530 28.94 2.94 -20.78
C TYR A 530 27.82 2.96 -21.83
N LEU A 531 27.01 4.02 -21.88
CA LEU A 531 25.94 4.17 -22.85
C LEU A 531 26.40 4.64 -24.24
N ALA A 532 27.62 5.15 -24.39
CA ALA A 532 28.20 5.47 -25.69
C ALA A 532 28.49 4.19 -26.51
N TRP A 533 28.63 3.05 -25.85
CA TRP A 533 28.88 1.79 -26.52
C TRP A 533 27.64 1.26 -27.28
N PRO A 534 27.73 0.95 -28.60
CA PRO A 534 26.56 0.63 -29.40
C PRO A 534 25.69 -0.52 -28.91
N SER A 535 26.27 -1.57 -28.31
CA SER A 535 25.47 -2.70 -27.78
C SER A 535 24.63 -2.28 -26.57
N ASN A 536 25.11 -1.35 -25.75
CA ASN A 536 24.38 -0.84 -24.59
C ASN A 536 23.24 0.08 -25.00
N GLN A 537 23.42 0.89 -26.06
CA GLN A 537 22.34 1.67 -26.66
C GLN A 537 21.23 0.76 -27.22
N LYS A 538 21.60 -0.29 -27.95
CA LYS A 538 20.63 -1.27 -28.46
C LYS A 538 19.87 -1.95 -27.32
N LYS A 539 20.58 -2.33 -26.25
CA LYS A 539 19.97 -2.93 -25.05
C LYS A 539 19.01 -1.97 -24.35
N LEU A 540 19.42 -0.71 -24.15
CA LEU A 540 18.57 0.33 -23.57
C LEU A 540 17.29 0.52 -24.40
N LYS A 541 17.41 0.69 -25.72
CA LYS A 541 16.25 0.83 -26.62
C LYS A 541 15.29 -0.36 -26.54
N LYS A 542 15.82 -1.59 -26.50
CA LYS A 542 15.00 -2.81 -26.36
C LYS A 542 14.24 -2.83 -25.03
N ILE A 543 14.94 -2.52 -23.93
CA ILE A 543 14.34 -2.48 -22.59
C ILE A 543 13.26 -1.39 -22.54
N LEU A 544 13.56 -0.16 -22.96
CA LEU A 544 12.61 0.94 -22.96
C LEU A 544 11.35 0.59 -23.75
N LYS A 545 11.51 -0.01 -24.95
CA LYS A 545 10.37 -0.49 -25.73
C LYS A 545 9.51 -1.49 -24.93
N LYS A 546 10.13 -2.51 -24.32
CA LYS A 546 9.40 -3.48 -23.51
C LYS A 546 8.72 -2.84 -22.30
N CYS A 547 9.38 -1.88 -21.66
CA CYS A 547 8.81 -1.20 -20.51
C CYS A 547 7.60 -0.34 -20.89
N VAL A 548 7.61 0.35 -22.04
CA VAL A 548 6.42 1.03 -22.60
C VAL A 548 5.30 0.04 -22.84
N GLU A 549 5.60 -1.12 -23.44
CA GLU A 549 4.60 -2.19 -23.65
C GLU A 549 4.00 -2.66 -22.31
N GLN A 550 4.75 -2.61 -21.21
CA GLN A 550 4.30 -2.96 -19.86
C GLN A 550 3.61 -1.80 -19.12
N GLY A 551 3.29 -0.69 -19.79
CA GLY A 551 2.54 0.42 -19.21
C GLY A 551 3.40 1.46 -18.48
N LEU A 552 4.73 1.49 -18.65
CA LEU A 552 5.53 2.63 -18.19
C LEU A 552 5.11 3.88 -18.97
N PRO A 553 4.69 4.98 -18.29
CA PRO A 553 4.39 6.23 -18.97
C PRO A 553 5.61 6.67 -19.79
N THR A 554 5.40 6.99 -21.06
CA THR A 554 6.46 7.47 -21.97
C THR A 554 7.17 8.71 -21.45
N VAL A 555 6.51 9.51 -20.59
CA VAL A 555 7.08 10.69 -19.92
C VAL A 555 8.18 10.33 -18.88
N MET A 556 8.20 9.08 -18.37
CA MET A 556 9.28 8.57 -17.50
C MET A 556 10.50 8.04 -18.28
N ILE A 557 10.42 8.04 -19.61
CA ILE A 557 11.49 7.65 -20.52
C ILE A 557 12.09 8.93 -21.07
N GLY A 558 12.83 9.64 -20.22
CA GLY A 558 13.47 10.91 -20.55
C GLY A 558 14.42 10.83 -21.73
#